data_AF-A0A2A3GMW6-F1
#
_entry.id   AF-A0A2A3GMW6-F1
#
_cell.length_a   1.000
_cell.length_b   1.000
_cell.length_c   1.000
_cell.angle_alpha   90.00
_cell.angle_beta   90.00
_cell.angle_gamma   90.00
#
_symmetry.space_group_name_H-M   'P 1'
#
loop_
_entity.id
_entity.type
_entity.pdbx_description
1 polymer ?
#
loop_
_entity_poly.entity_id
_entity_poly.type
_entity_poly.pdbx_seq_one_letter_code
_entity_poly.pdbx_strand_id
1 'polypeptide(L)'
;MSDQKSAAQPHSLDVVVGARVRVRRDSDAPAPGVVIEDFADLSQSEGLLGRDWAPVHRWAVALDDGRLVFADDGELDLETDAPQAARG
;
A
#
# COMPACT_ATOMS: atom_id res chain seq x y z
N MET A 1 -20.97 -4.99 18.67
CA MET A 1 -19.61 -5.38 18.25
C MET A 1 -19.49 -4.90 16.83
N SER A 2 -18.65 -3.89 16.61
CA SER A 2 -18.67 -3.06 15.40
C SER A 2 -18.44 -3.90 14.15
N ASP A 3 -19.43 -3.91 13.27
CA ASP A 3 -19.30 -4.31 11.88
C ASP A 3 -18.35 -3.31 11.19
N GLN A 4 -17.05 -3.57 11.26
CA GLN A 4 -16.10 -2.94 10.35
C GLN A 4 -16.28 -3.62 8.99
N LYS A 5 -17.38 -3.27 8.31
CA LYS A 5 -17.61 -3.57 6.91
C LYS A 5 -16.34 -3.16 6.17
N SER A 6 -15.62 -4.16 5.67
CA SER A 6 -14.53 -4.02 4.71
C SER A 6 -15.11 -3.30 3.48
N ALA A 7 -15.19 -1.98 3.57
CA ALA A 7 -15.24 -1.15 2.39
C ALA A 7 -13.87 -1.37 1.77
N ALA A 8 -13.83 -2.24 0.75
CA ALA A 8 -12.76 -2.26 -0.24
C ALA A 8 -12.42 -0.79 -0.48
N GLN A 9 -11.32 -0.36 0.12
CA GLN A 9 -10.86 1.00 -0.02
C GLN A 9 -10.66 1.19 -1.53
N PRO A 10 -10.95 2.37 -2.08
CA PRO A 10 -10.68 2.63 -3.48
C PRO A 10 -9.23 2.22 -3.73
N HIS A 11 -9.07 1.13 -4.47
CA HIS A 11 -7.79 0.56 -4.90
C HIS A 11 -7.01 1.73 -5.46
N SER A 12 -6.00 2.19 -4.70
CA SER A 12 -5.15 3.31 -5.07
C SER A 12 -4.60 2.99 -6.46
N LEU A 13 -5.22 3.59 -7.47
CA LEU A 13 -5.06 3.22 -8.86
C LEU A 13 -3.56 3.32 -9.19
N ASP A 14 -2.99 2.23 -9.68
CA ASP A 14 -1.65 2.13 -10.27
C ASP A 14 -0.43 2.15 -9.32
N VAL A 15 -0.50 1.52 -8.14
CA VAL A 15 0.72 1.15 -7.41
C VAL A 15 1.46 0.04 -8.17
N VAL A 16 2.76 0.24 -8.42
CA VAL A 16 3.65 -0.72 -9.09
C VAL A 16 5.00 -0.80 -8.38
N VAL A 17 5.79 -1.84 -8.62
CA VAL A 17 7.18 -1.89 -8.16
C VAL A 17 7.97 -0.71 -8.72
N GLY A 18 8.70 -0.03 -7.85
CA GLY A 18 9.41 1.23 -8.13
C GLY A 18 8.58 2.48 -7.90
N ALA A 19 7.28 2.37 -7.64
CA ALA A 19 6.43 3.53 -7.34
C ALA A 19 6.84 4.18 -6.01
N ARG A 20 6.77 5.50 -5.99
CA ARG A 20 6.95 6.29 -4.78
C ARG A 20 5.63 6.40 -4.03
N VAL A 21 5.65 6.07 -2.74
CA VAL A 21 4.43 5.98 -1.93
C VAL A 21 4.65 6.58 -0.54
N ARG A 22 3.54 6.96 0.09
CA ARG A 22 3.45 7.19 1.53
C ARG A 22 2.67 6.05 2.16
N VAL A 23 3.27 5.42 3.16
CA VAL A 23 2.64 4.36 3.95
C VAL A 23 1.95 5.00 5.13
N ARG A 24 0.62 4.86 5.18
CA ARG A 24 -0.20 5.30 6.31
C ARG A 24 -0.38 4.14 7.27
N ARG A 25 0.20 4.25 8.47
CA ARG A 25 0.08 3.24 9.52
C ARG A 25 -0.43 3.89 10.80
N ASP A 26 -1.63 3.52 11.22
CA ASP A 26 -2.29 3.99 12.44
C ASP A 26 -2.07 5.49 12.74
N SER A 27 -1.87 5.85 14.02
CA SER A 27 -1.76 7.21 14.55
C SER A 27 -0.43 7.91 14.26
N ASP A 28 0.46 7.32 13.46
CA ASP A 28 1.74 7.93 13.08
C ASP A 28 1.62 8.75 11.79
N ALA A 29 2.56 9.67 11.61
CA ALA A 29 2.66 10.42 10.36
C ALA A 29 2.96 9.48 9.18
N PRO A 30 2.35 9.67 8.00
CA PRO A 30 2.63 8.84 6.83
C PRO A 30 4.12 8.84 6.48
N ALA A 31 4.68 7.65 6.32
CA ALA A 31 6.11 7.46 6.08
C ALA A 31 6.41 7.28 4.58
N PRO A 32 7.33 8.07 4.00
CA PRO A 32 7.67 7.95 2.58
C PRO A 32 8.53 6.71 2.31
N GLY A 33 8.36 6.10 1.14
CA GLY A 33 9.10 4.92 0.72
C GLY A 33 8.93 4.59 -0.76
N VAL A 34 9.60 3.52 -1.20
CA VAL A 34 9.52 2.98 -2.56
C VAL A 34 9.01 1.55 -2.49
N VAL A 35 8.05 1.20 -3.35
CA VAL A 35 7.61 -0.19 -3.52
C VAL A 35 8.75 -1.01 -4.14
N ILE A 36 9.14 -2.10 -3.51
CA ILE A 36 10.23 -2.97 -4.00
C ILE A 36 9.75 -4.35 -4.46
N GLU A 37 8.54 -4.77 -4.07
CA GLU A 37 7.97 -6.05 -4.49
C GLU A 37 6.43 -6.00 -4.45
N ASP A 38 5.80 -6.74 -5.37
CA ASP A 38 4.36 -6.96 -5.45
C ASP A 38 4.05 -8.42 -5.12
N PHE A 39 3.32 -8.65 -4.03
CA PHE A 39 2.90 -9.99 -3.61
C PHE A 39 1.44 -10.31 -3.94
N ALA A 40 0.78 -9.55 -4.83
CA ALA A 40 -0.57 -9.82 -5.30
C ALA A 40 -0.72 -11.26 -5.83
N ASP A 41 0.25 -11.74 -6.62
CA ASP A 41 0.22 -13.11 -7.19
C ASP A 41 0.38 -14.23 -6.15
N LEU A 42 0.87 -13.94 -4.93
CA LEU A 42 0.97 -14.93 -3.86
C LEU A 42 -0.32 -15.06 -3.04
N SER A 43 -1.27 -14.16 -3.24
CA SER A 43 -2.57 -14.27 -2.61
C SER A 43 -3.43 -15.26 -3.38
N GLN A 44 -3.60 -16.44 -2.78
CA GLN A 44 -4.56 -17.42 -3.25
C GLN A 44 -5.94 -16.74 -3.33
N SER A 45 -6.57 -16.81 -4.51
CA SER A 45 -7.84 -16.18 -4.84
C SER A 45 -8.82 -16.20 -3.67
N GLU A 46 -9.37 -15.03 -3.34
CA GLU A 46 -10.47 -14.81 -2.40
C GLU A 46 -11.57 -15.85 -2.67
N GLY A 47 -11.58 -16.95 -1.92
CA GLY A 47 -12.57 -18.01 -2.11
C GLY A 47 -12.08 -19.42 -1.84
N LEU A 48 -10.79 -19.73 -1.98
CA LEU A 48 -10.29 -21.11 -1.73
C LEU A 48 -10.04 -21.41 -0.26
N LEU A 49 -9.87 -20.38 0.57
CA LEU A 49 -9.41 -20.55 1.94
C LEU A 49 -10.49 -20.28 3.01
N GLY A 50 -11.65 -19.71 2.64
CA GLY A 50 -12.72 -19.39 3.60
C GLY A 50 -12.31 -18.40 4.69
N ARG A 51 -11.32 -17.54 4.40
CA ARG A 51 -10.78 -16.55 5.35
C ARG A 51 -10.64 -15.17 4.69
N ASP A 52 -11.44 -14.23 5.17
CA ASP A 52 -11.37 -12.80 4.83
C ASP A 52 -10.27 -12.03 5.59
N TRP A 53 -9.43 -12.73 6.39
CA TRP A 53 -8.47 -12.08 7.31
C TRP A 53 -7.11 -11.72 6.70
N ALA A 54 -6.86 -12.04 5.44
CA ALA A 54 -5.61 -11.70 4.76
C ALA A 54 -5.91 -10.96 3.45
N PRO A 55 -5.85 -9.61 3.44
CA PRO A 55 -5.96 -8.82 2.23
C PRO A 55 -4.98 -9.31 1.15
N VAL A 56 -5.49 -9.31 -0.08
CA VAL A 56 -5.00 -10.06 -1.24
C VAL A 56 -3.75 -9.38 -1.84
N HIS A 57 -3.70 -8.06 -1.82
CA HIS A 57 -2.59 -7.33 -2.45
C HIS A 57 -1.67 -6.77 -1.38
N ARG A 58 -0.52 -7.44 -1.16
CA ARG A 58 0.51 -6.96 -0.23
C ARG A 58 1.72 -6.46 -0.99
N TRP A 59 2.10 -5.23 -0.69
CA TRP A 59 3.29 -4.57 -1.21
C TRP A 59 4.42 -4.67 -0.21
N ALA A 60 5.65 -4.90 -0.67
CA ALA A 60 6.83 -4.59 0.12
C ALA A 60 7.29 -3.17 -0.20
N VAL A 61 7.44 -2.34 0.83
CA VAL A 61 7.89 -0.96 0.70
C VAL A 61 9.16 -0.76 1.52
N ALA A 62 10.22 -0.31 0.87
CA ALA A 62 11.40 0.20 1.55
C ALA A 62 11.14 1.66 1.94
N LEU A 63 11.00 1.91 3.25
CA LEU A 63 10.90 3.27 3.78
C LEU A 63 12.25 3.97 3.71
N ASP A 64 12.23 5.29 3.61
CA ASP A 64 13.45 6.10 3.56
C ASP A 64 14.31 6.00 4.82
N ASP A 65 13.71 5.63 5.95
CA ASP A 65 14.40 5.40 7.22
C ASP A 65 15.12 4.03 7.29
N GLY A 66 15.10 3.27 6.19
CA GLY A 66 15.76 1.97 6.05
C GLY A 66 14.93 0.79 6.53
N ARG A 67 13.68 0.99 7.01
CA ARG A 67 12.78 -0.10 7.39
C ARG A 67 12.10 -0.70 6.17
N LEU A 68 11.89 -2.02 6.21
CA LEU A 68 11.03 -2.73 5.27
C LEU A 68 9.64 -2.91 5.89
N VAL A 69 8.60 -2.53 5.17
CA VAL A 69 7.21 -2.68 5.61
C VAL A 69 6.37 -3.41 4.57
N PHE A 70 5.41 -4.19 5.05
CA PHE A 70 4.38 -4.80 4.21
C PHE A 70 3.11 -4.00 4.40
N ALA A 71 2.48 -3.60 3.30
CA ALA A 71 1.28 -2.76 3.30
C ALA A 71 0.27 -3.27 2.27
N ASP A 72 -1.02 -3.10 2.53
CA ASP A 72 -2.07 -3.33 1.52
C ASP A 72 -2.40 -2.06 0.72
N ASP A 73 -3.30 -2.17 -0.26
CA ASP A 73 -3.70 -1.05 -1.12
C ASP A 73 -4.35 0.12 -0.35
N GLY A 74 -5.01 -0.14 0.78
CA GLY A 74 -5.65 0.88 1.61
C GLY A 74 -4.67 1.66 2.49
N GLU A 75 -3.47 1.12 2.69
CA GLU A 75 -2.39 1.71 3.47
C GLU A 75 -1.42 2.55 2.63
N LEU A 76 -1.56 2.56 1.30
CA LEU A 76 -0.67 3.26 0.39
C LEU A 76 -1.34 4.45 -0.30
N ASP A 77 -0.71 5.62 -0.16
CA ASP A 77 -1.00 6.80 -0.97
C ASP A 77 0.15 6.98 -1.99
N LEU A 78 -0.15 7.04 -3.28
CA LEU A 78 0.85 7.34 -4.30
C LEU A 78 1.39 8.76 -4.14
N GLU A 79 2.71 8.90 -4.08
CA GLU A 79 3.34 10.19 -4.29
C GLU A 79 3.31 10.47 -5.79
N THR A 80 2.24 11.13 -6.26
CA THR A 80 2.30 11.80 -7.56
C THR A 80 3.44 12.81 -7.48
N ASP A 81 4.48 12.60 -8.26
CA ASP A 81 5.45 13.65 -8.58
C ASP A 81 4.67 14.75 -9.32
N ALA A 82 4.11 15.69 -8.57
CA ALA A 82 3.82 16.98 -9.13
C ALA A 82 5.21 17.58 -9.42
N PRO A 83 5.55 17.90 -10.67
CA PRO A 83 6.86 18.43 -10.96
C PRO A 83 6.97 19.77 -10.23
N GLN A 84 7.78 19.83 -9.17
CA GLN A 84 8.33 21.10 -8.72
C GLN A 84 9.45 21.49 -9.68
N ALA A 85 9.07 21.65 -10.95
CA ALA A 85 9.84 22.37 -11.92
C ALA A 85 10.11 23.74 -11.32
N ALA A 86 11.39 23.99 -11.09
CA ALA A 86 11.95 25.31 -10.95
C ALA A 86 11.28 26.25 -11.95
N ARG A 87 10.46 27.16 -11.45
CA ARG A 87 10.22 28.44 -12.09
C ARG A 87 10.92 29.47 -11.22
N GLY A 88 12.19 29.67 -11.55
CA GLY A 88 12.87 30.94 -11.29
C GLY A 88 12.36 32.04 -12.20
#